data_AF-A0A958FCI5-F1
#
_entry.id   AF-A0A958FCI5-F1
#
_cell.length_a   1.000
_cell.length_b   1.000
_cell.length_c   1.000
_cell.angle_alpha   90.00
_cell.angle_beta   90.00
_cell.angle_gamma   90.00
#
_symmetry.space_group_name_H-M   'P 1'
#
loop_
_entity.id
_entity.type
_entity.pdbx_description
1 polymer ?
#
loop_
_entity_poly.entity_id
_entity_poly.type
_entity_poly.pdbx_seq_one_letter_code
_entity_poly.pdbx_strand_id
1 'polypeptide(L)'
;MAVLCSAQQINLADERIRECLKFLATCRGGKPLPLLLHVGGEYAIPSSDSRTFSYDFLSWTFWDKLGNLFRGKKAWYRPEIDSIHRNLRAGLDEGAVIIFAHCGLPYFAPNIFKRILEHSDFDTISAYLKDYDGTSATKGRCFADISAFVTPFRMSYFPDIRKLPKDPCCSAAIIPPRHSSCPPI
;
A
#
# COMPACT_ATOMS: atom_id res chain seq x y z
N MET A 1 -4.31 -21.66 -10.39
CA MET A 1 -3.34 -21.05 -9.46
C MET A 1 -3.21 -19.57 -9.82
N ALA A 2 -3.47 -18.65 -8.90
CA ALA A 2 -3.24 -17.22 -9.12
C ALA A 2 -1.86 -16.88 -8.54
N VAL A 3 -0.99 -16.28 -9.35
CA VAL A 3 0.31 -15.76 -8.89
C VAL A 3 0.07 -14.36 -8.36
N LEU A 4 0.52 -14.07 -7.14
CA LEU A 4 0.53 -12.73 -6.58
C LEU A 4 1.92 -12.15 -6.79
N CYS A 5 2.04 -11.12 -7.63
CA CYS A 5 3.30 -10.40 -7.76
C CYS A 5 3.46 -9.52 -6.51
N SER A 6 4.59 -9.61 -5.81
CA SER A 6 4.91 -8.72 -4.69
C SER A 6 5.97 -7.73 -5.15
N ALA A 7 5.69 -6.45 -5.00
CA ALA A 7 6.66 -5.38 -5.20
C ALA A 7 7.09 -4.83 -3.84
N GLN A 8 8.40 -4.88 -3.60
CA GLN A 8 9.09 -4.25 -2.48
C GLN A 8 10.26 -3.46 -3.06
N GLN A 9 10.52 -2.27 -2.52
CA GLN A 9 11.64 -1.42 -2.90
C GLN A 9 11.68 -1.08 -4.39
N ILE A 10 10.54 -0.62 -4.94
CA ILE A 10 10.44 -0.20 -6.34
C ILE A 10 10.23 1.30 -6.40
N ASN A 11 11.05 2.03 -7.16
CA ASN A 11 10.78 3.45 -7.38
C ASN A 11 9.49 3.64 -8.19
N LEU A 12 8.37 3.85 -7.50
CA LEU A 12 7.06 4.03 -8.11
C LEU A 12 6.97 5.26 -9.04
N ALA A 13 7.90 6.21 -8.90
CA ALA A 13 7.99 7.37 -9.79
C ALA A 13 8.61 7.05 -11.15
N ASP A 14 9.34 5.94 -11.28
CA ASP A 14 9.99 5.56 -12.53
C ASP A 14 8.96 5.25 -13.63
N GLU A 15 9.11 5.88 -14.79
CA GLU A 15 8.17 5.73 -15.90
C GLU A 15 8.04 4.29 -16.42
N ARG A 16 9.03 3.42 -16.17
CA ARG A 16 8.94 1.99 -16.52
C ARG A 16 7.88 1.27 -15.68
N ILE A 17 7.62 1.73 -14.45
CA ILE A 17 6.57 1.17 -13.58
C ILE A 17 5.20 1.34 -14.21
N ARG A 18 4.93 2.48 -14.84
CA ARG A 18 3.69 2.70 -15.60
C ARG A 18 3.47 1.62 -16.64
N GLU A 19 4.48 1.32 -17.44
CA GLU A 19 4.39 0.29 -18.49
C GLU A 19 4.27 -1.13 -17.90
N CYS A 20 4.96 -1.42 -16.79
CA CYS A 20 4.80 -2.66 -16.06
C CYS A 20 3.37 -2.84 -15.53
N LEU A 21 2.76 -1.79 -14.97
CA LEU A 21 1.38 -1.85 -14.45
C LEU A 21 0.36 -2.08 -15.58
N LYS A 22 0.53 -1.40 -16.72
CA LYS A 22 -0.31 -1.64 -17.92
C LYS A 22 -0.17 -3.07 -18.44
N PHE A 23 1.06 -3.60 -18.44
CA PHE A 23 1.29 -5.00 -18.79
C PHE A 23 0.56 -5.93 -17.81
N LEU A 24 0.69 -5.72 -16.50
CA LEU A 24 0.00 -6.52 -15.48
C LEU A 24 -1.53 -6.47 -15.62
N ALA A 25 -2.09 -5.37 -16.10
CA ALA A 25 -3.52 -5.26 -16.36
C ALA A 25 -4.03 -6.21 -17.46
N THR A 26 -3.17 -6.58 -18.42
CA THR A 26 -3.60 -7.25 -19.66
C THR A 26 -2.91 -8.58 -19.95
N CYS A 27 -1.83 -8.92 -19.23
CA CYS A 27 -0.90 -9.99 -19.57
C CYS A 27 -1.50 -11.41 -19.63
N ARG A 28 -2.70 -11.64 -19.08
CA ARG A 28 -3.37 -12.97 -19.10
C ARG A 28 -4.60 -12.99 -20.00
N GLY A 29 -4.43 -12.56 -21.25
CA GLY A 29 -5.52 -12.51 -22.23
C GLY A 29 -6.60 -11.51 -21.82
N GLY A 30 -6.19 -10.33 -21.34
CA GLY A 30 -7.08 -9.29 -20.83
C GLY A 30 -7.52 -9.48 -19.37
N LYS A 31 -7.04 -10.51 -18.68
CA LYS A 31 -7.24 -10.66 -17.22
C LYS A 31 -6.07 -10.03 -16.46
N PRO A 32 -6.34 -9.17 -15.47
CA PRO A 32 -5.28 -8.54 -14.69
C PRO A 32 -4.60 -9.55 -13.76
N LEU A 33 -3.30 -9.37 -13.57
CA LEU A 33 -2.50 -10.05 -12.55
C LEU A 33 -2.36 -9.14 -11.33
N PRO A 34 -2.90 -9.52 -10.16
CA PRO A 34 -2.84 -8.67 -8.97
C PRO A 34 -1.41 -8.40 -8.50
N LEU A 35 -1.15 -7.14 -8.14
CA LEU A 35 0.10 -6.67 -7.56
C LEU A 35 -0.08 -6.36 -6.07
N LEU A 36 0.59 -7.10 -5.19
CA LEU A 36 0.78 -6.72 -3.79
C LEU A 36 1.87 -5.65 -3.72
N LEU A 37 1.47 -4.41 -3.41
CA LEU A 37 2.34 -3.26 -3.37
C LEU A 37 2.62 -2.86 -1.94
N HIS A 38 3.88 -2.93 -1.53
CA HIS A 38 4.33 -2.37 -0.26
C HIS A 38 4.57 -0.88 -0.44
N VAL A 39 3.96 -0.08 0.43
CA VAL A 39 4.16 1.36 0.48
C VAL A 39 4.57 1.74 1.89
N GLY A 40 5.56 2.62 1.97
CA GLY A 40 6.12 3.10 3.22
C GLY A 40 7.39 2.40 3.72
N GLY A 41 7.61 2.49 5.03
CA GLY A 41 8.89 2.23 5.71
C GLY A 41 9.30 0.76 5.82
N GLU A 42 8.41 -0.16 5.48
CA GLU A 42 8.50 -1.56 5.85
C GLU A 42 8.79 -2.43 4.65
N TYR A 43 9.95 -3.06 4.69
CA TYR A 43 10.38 -4.03 3.70
C TYR A 43 10.73 -5.33 4.40
N ALA A 44 10.32 -6.46 3.82
CA ALA A 44 10.66 -7.77 4.37
C ALA A 44 12.17 -8.04 4.25
N ILE A 45 12.83 -7.46 3.24
CA ILE A 45 14.28 -7.52 3.03
C ILE A 45 14.77 -6.12 2.65
N PRO A 46 15.54 -5.43 3.50
CA PRO A 46 16.12 -4.14 3.14
C PRO A 46 17.26 -4.34 2.13
N SER A 47 17.24 -3.60 1.03
CA SER A 47 18.36 -3.53 0.08
C SER A 47 19.67 -3.12 0.77
N SER A 48 20.78 -3.73 0.34
CA SER A 48 22.13 -3.30 0.70
C SER A 48 22.60 -2.08 -0.10
N ASP A 49 21.88 -1.68 -1.16
CA ASP A 49 22.21 -0.49 -1.94
C ASP A 49 21.53 0.75 -1.35
N SER A 50 22.33 1.67 -0.80
CA SER A 50 21.82 2.93 -0.23
C SER A 50 21.07 3.82 -1.23
N ARG A 51 21.25 3.62 -2.55
CA ARG A 51 20.57 4.38 -3.60
C ARG A 51 19.13 3.94 -3.82
N THR A 52 18.76 2.73 -3.39
CA THR A 52 17.40 2.17 -3.53
C THR A 52 16.55 2.44 -2.29
N PHE A 53 17.08 3.15 -1.28
CA PHE A 53 16.32 3.70 -0.16
C PHE A 53 15.47 4.91 -0.60
N SER A 54 14.64 4.75 -1.63
CA SER A 54 13.44 5.55 -1.76
C SER A 54 12.39 4.83 -0.92
N TYR A 55 11.94 5.46 0.16
CA TYR A 55 10.72 4.99 0.77
C TYR A 55 9.57 5.26 -0.19
N ASP A 56 8.85 4.21 -0.57
CA ASP A 56 7.76 4.22 -1.54
C ASP A 56 6.50 4.80 -0.87
N PHE A 57 6.60 6.02 -0.37
CA PHE A 57 5.49 6.74 0.24
C PHE A 57 4.58 7.28 -0.86
N LEU A 58 3.28 7.11 -0.68
CA LEU A 58 2.27 7.66 -1.57
C LEU A 58 1.91 9.10 -1.23
N SER A 59 2.38 9.61 -0.10
CA SER A 59 2.18 11.00 0.30
C SER A 59 3.43 11.58 0.95
N TRP A 60 3.51 12.90 0.97
CA TRP A 60 4.62 13.61 1.60
C TRP A 60 4.13 14.92 2.20
N THR A 61 3.81 14.86 3.49
CA THR A 61 3.18 15.96 4.23
C THR A 61 4.17 17.08 4.55
N PHE A 62 3.66 18.22 5.02
CA PHE A 62 4.50 19.31 5.53
C PHE A 62 5.37 18.85 6.72
N TRP A 63 4.84 18.01 7.60
CA TRP A 63 5.58 17.46 8.73
C TRP A 63 6.68 16.51 8.29
N ASP A 64 6.47 15.75 7.21
CA ASP A 64 7.53 14.92 6.61
C ASP A 64 8.66 15.78 6.05
N LYS A 65 8.33 16.88 5.36
CA LYS A 65 9.33 17.84 4.87
C LYS A 65 10.15 18.42 6.02
N LEU A 66 9.47 18.82 7.09
CA LEU A 66 10.10 19.43 8.26
C LEU A 66 10.95 18.42 9.04
N GLY A 67 10.42 17.23 9.32
CA GLY A 67 11.14 16.14 9.96
C GLY A 67 12.35 15.70 9.15
N ASN A 68 12.23 15.66 7.81
CA ASN A 68 13.33 15.33 6.93
C ASN A 68 14.43 16.41 6.92
N LEU A 69 14.05 17.69 7.00
CA LEU A 69 15.01 18.79 7.11
C LEU A 69 15.86 18.67 8.39
N PHE A 70 15.26 18.28 9.51
CA PHE A 70 15.96 18.08 10.79
C PHE A 70 16.88 16.84 10.81
N ARG A 71 16.80 15.95 9.82
CA ARG A 71 17.69 14.76 9.72
C ARG A 71 19.07 15.07 9.15
N GLY A 72 19.30 16.28 8.61
CA GLY A 72 20.61 16.74 8.13
C GLY A 72 21.25 15.77 7.13
N LYS A 73 22.43 15.22 7.47
CA LYS A 73 23.18 14.28 6.62
C LYS A 73 22.51 12.90 6.44
N LYS A 74 21.45 12.61 7.20
CA LYS A 74 20.65 11.39 7.10
C LYS A 74 19.25 11.68 6.56
N ALA A 75 19.10 12.75 5.79
CA ALA A 75 17.84 13.06 5.12
C ALA A 75 17.40 11.88 4.24
N TRP A 76 16.12 11.55 4.35
CA TRP A 76 15.43 10.62 3.46
C TRP A 76 15.38 11.18 2.04
N TYR A 77 15.47 10.26 1.07
CA TYR A 77 15.13 10.54 -0.31
C TYR A 77 13.67 11.02 -0.38
N ARG A 78 13.42 12.10 -1.12
CA ARG A 78 12.08 12.66 -1.26
C ARG A 78 11.33 11.91 -2.35
N PRO A 79 10.16 11.33 -2.06
CA PRO A 79 9.36 10.67 -3.09
C PRO A 79 8.75 11.70 -4.06
N GLU A 80 8.73 11.36 -5.35
CA GLU A 80 8.07 12.16 -6.38
C GLU A 80 6.58 11.82 -6.45
N ILE A 81 5.83 12.32 -5.47
CA ILE A 81 4.41 11.98 -5.25
C ILE A 81 3.56 12.11 -6.53
N ASP A 82 3.67 13.21 -7.26
CA ASP A 82 2.88 13.41 -8.48
C ASP A 82 3.18 12.37 -9.57
N SER A 83 4.45 11.98 -9.73
CA SER A 83 4.88 10.94 -10.67
C SER A 83 4.36 9.57 -10.24
N ILE A 84 4.44 9.26 -8.94
CA ILE A 84 3.91 8.02 -8.35
C ILE A 84 2.40 7.89 -8.63
N HIS A 85 1.62 8.92 -8.30
CA HIS A 85 0.17 8.90 -8.54
C HIS A 85 -0.16 8.76 -10.02
N ARG A 86 0.55 9.47 -10.89
CA ARG A 86 0.35 9.39 -12.34
C ARG A 86 0.59 7.97 -12.86
N ASN A 87 1.64 7.32 -12.40
CA ASN A 87 1.98 5.96 -12.82
C ASN A 87 0.96 4.93 -12.30
N LEU A 88 0.57 5.02 -11.02
CA LEU A 88 -0.43 4.14 -10.42
C LEU A 88 -1.79 4.28 -11.12
N ARG A 89 -2.28 5.51 -11.31
CA ARG A 89 -3.55 5.78 -11.99
C ARG A 89 -3.52 5.30 -13.44
N ALA A 90 -2.44 5.55 -14.18
CA ALA A 90 -2.32 5.08 -15.55
C ALA A 90 -2.42 3.54 -15.66
N GLY A 91 -1.88 2.79 -14.69
CA GLY A 91 -2.07 1.34 -14.63
C GLY A 91 -3.50 0.94 -14.30
N LEU A 92 -4.09 1.58 -13.28
CA LEU A 92 -5.47 1.31 -12.84
C LEU A 92 -6.50 1.65 -13.93
N ASP A 93 -6.30 2.73 -14.68
CA ASP A 93 -7.16 3.14 -15.79
C ASP A 93 -7.14 2.13 -16.96
N GLU A 94 -6.07 1.33 -17.06
CA GLU A 94 -5.97 0.19 -17.98
C GLU A 94 -6.48 -1.14 -17.41
N GLY A 95 -6.93 -1.16 -16.15
CA GLY A 95 -7.51 -2.34 -15.51
C GLY A 95 -6.58 -3.07 -14.54
N ALA A 96 -5.46 -2.46 -14.12
CA ALA A 96 -4.60 -3.08 -13.12
C ALA A 96 -5.35 -3.35 -11.81
N VAL A 97 -4.91 -4.39 -11.10
CA VAL A 97 -5.41 -4.73 -9.76
C VAL A 97 -4.27 -4.57 -8.77
N ILE A 98 -4.42 -3.66 -7.82
CA ILE A 98 -3.40 -3.33 -6.82
C ILE A 98 -3.92 -3.67 -5.43
N ILE A 99 -3.13 -4.39 -4.66
CA ILE A 99 -3.39 -4.73 -3.26
C ILE A 99 -2.35 -3.99 -2.43
N PHE A 100 -2.75 -2.97 -1.67
CA PHE A 100 -1.83 -2.22 -0.80
C PHE A 100 -1.53 -3.00 0.47
N ALA A 101 -0.25 -3.28 0.72
CA ALA A 101 0.19 -3.96 1.92
C ALA A 101 -0.10 -3.12 3.17
N HIS A 102 -0.64 -3.74 4.21
CA HIS A 102 -0.79 -3.19 5.56
C HIS A 102 -1.55 -1.85 5.64
N CYS A 103 -2.35 -1.52 4.62
CA CYS A 103 -3.05 -0.24 4.52
C CYS A 103 -2.12 0.99 4.66
N GLY A 104 -0.82 0.89 4.37
CA GLY A 104 0.15 1.99 4.51
C GLY A 104 0.27 2.53 5.93
N LEU A 105 -0.07 1.72 6.93
CA LEU A 105 0.08 2.06 8.35
C LEU A 105 1.43 1.55 8.87
N PRO A 106 2.11 2.30 9.74
CA PRO A 106 3.44 1.92 10.22
C PRO A 106 3.41 0.77 11.26
N TYR A 107 4.49 -0.01 11.34
CA TYR A 107 4.61 -1.23 12.17
C TYR A 107 4.96 -0.95 13.62
N PHE A 108 5.83 0.02 13.90
CA PHE A 108 6.53 0.17 15.18
C PHE A 108 6.09 1.37 16.02
N ALA A 109 4.91 1.96 15.75
CA ALA A 109 4.33 3.03 16.56
C ALA A 109 3.18 2.58 17.49
N PRO A 110 3.45 1.87 18.60
CA PRO A 110 2.42 1.58 19.61
C PRO A 110 2.05 2.83 20.45
N ASN A 111 2.86 3.90 20.42
CA ASN A 111 2.66 5.11 21.23
C ASN A 111 2.22 6.30 20.36
N ILE A 112 1.23 7.07 20.82
CA ILE A 112 0.68 8.28 20.15
C ILE A 112 1.79 9.24 19.66
N PHE A 113 2.84 9.46 20.45
CA PHE A 113 3.96 10.33 20.08
C PHE A 113 4.82 9.78 18.94
N LYS A 114 4.92 8.45 18.77
CA LYS A 114 5.59 7.81 17.63
C LYS A 114 4.68 7.73 16.41
N ARG A 115 3.36 7.61 16.59
CA ARG A 115 2.35 7.68 15.51
C ARG A 115 2.38 9.02 14.76
N ILE A 116 2.70 10.10 15.45
CA ILE A 116 2.85 11.43 14.85
C ILE A 116 4.17 11.56 14.07
N LEU A 117 5.18 10.75 14.42
CA LEU A 117 6.52 10.82 13.84
C LEU A 117 6.74 9.82 12.69
N GLU A 118 5.98 8.71 12.68
CA GLU A 118 5.99 7.73 11.60
C GLU A 118 4.94 8.11 10.55
N HIS A 119 5.40 8.29 9.32
CA HIS A 119 4.56 8.60 8.18
C HIS A 119 3.51 7.51 7.95
N SER A 120 2.30 7.91 7.58
CA SER A 120 1.23 6.99 7.21
C SER A 120 0.59 7.39 5.89
N ASP A 121 0.45 6.41 4.99
CA ASP A 121 -0.25 6.53 3.72
C ASP A 121 -1.72 6.10 3.81
N PHE A 122 -2.24 5.89 5.02
CA PHE A 122 -3.58 5.32 5.24
C PHE A 122 -4.68 6.11 4.55
N ASP A 123 -4.66 7.44 4.66
CA ASP A 123 -5.67 8.31 4.04
C ASP A 123 -5.56 8.27 2.51
N THR A 124 -4.35 8.25 1.97
CA THR A 124 -4.08 8.15 0.54
C THR A 124 -4.58 6.82 -0.03
N ILE A 125 -4.30 5.72 0.66
CA ILE A 125 -4.79 4.39 0.29
C ILE A 125 -6.30 4.32 0.41
N SER A 126 -6.87 4.89 1.47
CA SER A 126 -8.32 4.98 1.65
C SER A 126 -9.01 5.70 0.49
N ALA A 127 -8.37 6.72 -0.08
CA ALA A 127 -8.87 7.40 -1.28
C ALA A 127 -8.80 6.46 -2.51
N TYR A 128 -7.69 5.78 -2.75
CA TYR A 128 -7.59 4.80 -3.84
C TYR A 128 -8.63 3.68 -3.74
N LEU A 129 -8.88 3.14 -2.55
CA LEU A 129 -9.88 2.11 -2.33
C LEU A 129 -11.31 2.58 -2.62
N LYS A 130 -11.58 3.89 -2.45
CA LYS A 130 -12.88 4.50 -2.79
C LYS A 130 -13.00 4.77 -4.28
N ASP A 131 -11.95 5.31 -4.89
CA ASP A 131 -11.96 5.68 -6.31
C ASP A 131 -12.02 4.44 -7.21
N TYR A 132 -11.35 3.35 -6.80
CA TYR A 132 -11.24 2.08 -7.53
C TYR A 132 -11.85 0.89 -6.76
N ASP A 133 -13.08 1.07 -6.29
CA ASP A 133 -13.85 0.07 -5.51
C ASP A 133 -14.40 -1.10 -6.37
N GLY A 134 -14.25 -1.03 -7.69
CA GLY A 134 -14.77 -2.01 -8.64
C GLY A 134 -16.27 -1.93 -8.91
N THR A 135 -16.97 -0.95 -8.32
CA THR A 135 -18.36 -0.59 -8.61
C THR A 135 -18.47 0.70 -9.46
N SER A 136 -17.44 1.54 -9.40
CA SER A 136 -17.31 2.73 -10.23
C SER A 136 -17.05 2.39 -11.71
N ALA A 137 -17.21 3.36 -12.61
CA ALA A 137 -16.91 3.22 -14.05
C ALA A 137 -15.42 3.00 -14.36
N THR A 138 -14.57 2.86 -13.34
CA THR A 138 -13.14 2.63 -13.48
C THR A 138 -12.86 1.17 -13.87
N LYS A 139 -11.81 0.94 -14.67
CA LYS A 139 -11.45 -0.42 -15.11
C LYS A 139 -10.70 -1.19 -14.03
N GLY A 140 -9.81 -0.51 -13.32
CA GLY A 140 -8.93 -1.10 -12.31
C GLY A 140 -9.61 -1.30 -10.97
N ARG A 141 -8.90 -1.96 -10.05
CA ARG A 141 -9.38 -2.20 -8.69
C ARG A 141 -8.27 -2.06 -7.68
N CYS A 142 -8.60 -1.47 -6.54
CA CYS A 142 -7.71 -1.40 -5.39
C CYS A 142 -8.25 -2.26 -4.26
N PHE A 143 -7.35 -2.94 -3.57
CA PHE A 143 -7.63 -3.66 -2.34
C PHE A 143 -6.61 -3.28 -1.28
N ALA A 144 -6.92 -3.57 -0.02
CA ALA A 144 -5.96 -3.45 1.07
C ALA A 144 -5.78 -4.79 1.78
N ASP A 145 -4.52 -5.11 2.07
CA ASP A 145 -4.14 -6.24 2.90
C ASP A 145 -4.15 -5.83 4.38
N ILE A 146 -5.07 -6.44 5.13
CA ILE A 146 -5.21 -6.25 6.58
C ILE A 146 -4.59 -7.39 7.40
N SER A 147 -3.85 -8.31 6.78
CA SER A 147 -3.25 -9.49 7.43
C SER A 147 -2.40 -9.12 8.64
N ALA A 148 -1.57 -8.10 8.54
CA ALA A 148 -0.64 -7.72 9.60
C ALA A 148 -1.30 -7.06 10.83
N PHE A 149 -2.60 -6.77 10.78
CA PHE A 149 -3.34 -6.18 11.89
C PHE A 149 -3.72 -7.19 12.98
N VAL A 150 -3.59 -8.49 12.70
CA VAL A 150 -3.74 -9.54 13.74
C VAL A 150 -2.56 -9.57 14.72
N THR A 151 -1.56 -8.71 14.55
CA THR A 151 -0.42 -8.58 15.47
C THR A 151 -0.71 -7.55 16.58
N PRO A 152 -0.23 -7.77 17.83
CA PRO A 152 -0.50 -6.86 18.96
C PRO A 152 -0.11 -5.39 18.69
N PHE A 153 0.90 -5.14 17.86
CA PHE A 153 1.38 -3.80 17.53
C PHE A 153 0.42 -3.02 16.63
N ARG A 154 -0.38 -3.71 15.81
CA ARG A 154 -1.29 -3.09 14.84
C ARG A 154 -2.76 -3.16 15.21
N MET A 155 -3.13 -3.90 16.26
CA MET A 155 -4.50 -3.95 16.78
C MET A 155 -5.05 -2.57 17.16
N SER A 156 -4.18 -1.63 17.57
CA SER A 156 -4.56 -0.25 17.91
C SER A 156 -5.16 0.53 16.73
N TYR A 157 -4.96 0.07 15.49
CA TYR A 157 -5.51 0.67 14.27
C TYR A 157 -6.83 0.06 13.82
N PHE A 158 -7.42 -0.90 14.54
CA PHE A 158 -8.74 -1.44 14.21
C PHE A 158 -9.83 -0.37 14.04
N PRO A 159 -9.88 0.70 14.86
CA PRO A 159 -10.83 1.79 14.65
C PRO A 159 -10.63 2.52 13.30
N ASP A 160 -9.41 2.59 12.81
CA ASP A 160 -9.08 3.21 11.52
C ASP A 160 -9.49 2.28 10.37
N ILE A 161 -9.17 0.97 10.45
CA ILE A 161 -9.60 -0.04 9.46
C ILE A 161 -11.12 -0.07 9.28
N ARG A 162 -11.89 0.10 10.36
CA ARG A 162 -13.36 0.15 10.29
C ARG A 162 -13.92 1.28 9.41
N LYS A 163 -13.10 2.30 9.11
CA LYS A 163 -13.46 3.42 8.23
C LYS A 163 -13.19 3.11 6.75
N LEU A 164 -12.47 2.04 6.44
CA LEU A 164 -12.24 1.60 5.06
C LEU A 164 -13.56 1.14 4.42
N PRO A 165 -13.71 1.24 3.10
CA PRO A 165 -14.86 0.67 2.41
C PRO A 165 -14.92 -0.84 2.65
N LYS A 166 -16.13 -1.41 2.77
CA LYS A 166 -16.34 -2.80 3.21
C LYS A 166 -15.90 -3.85 2.19
N ASP A 167 -16.06 -3.56 0.90
CA ASP A 167 -15.85 -4.53 -0.20
C ASP A 167 -14.40 -4.66 -0.71
N PRO A 168 -13.54 -3.61 -0.75
CA PRO A 168 -12.16 -3.73 -1.23
C PRO A 168 -11.15 -4.23 -0.17
N CYS A 169 -11.61 -4.68 1.01
CA CYS A 169 -10.70 -5.25 2.00
C CYS A 169 -10.38 -6.71 1.65
N CYS A 170 -9.16 -6.99 1.15
CA CYS A 170 -8.67 -8.36 1.09
C CYS A 170 -8.34 -8.83 2.50
N SER A 171 -9.21 -9.66 3.07
CA SER A 171 -8.86 -10.44 4.26
C SER A 171 -7.83 -11.50 3.86
N ALA A 172 -6.55 -11.14 3.77
CA ALA A 172 -5.46 -12.12 3.81
C ALA A 172 -5.25 -12.58 5.27
N ALA A 173 -6.33 -12.95 5.95
CA ALA A 173 -6.20 -13.94 6.98
C ALA A 173 -5.94 -15.25 6.24
N ILE A 174 -4.85 -15.95 6.59
CA ILE A 174 -4.81 -17.39 6.48
C ILE A 174 -6.18 -17.87 6.96
N ILE A 175 -7.03 -18.35 6.04
CA ILE A 175 -8.28 -18.99 6.41
C ILE A 175 -7.82 -20.32 7.01
N PRO A 176 -7.80 -20.53 8.35
CA PRO A 176 -7.84 -21.90 8.82
C PRO A 176 -9.12 -22.51 8.24
N PRO A 177 -9.11 -23.77 7.78
CA PRO A 177 -10.28 -24.41 7.20
C PRO A 177 -11.47 -24.19 8.14
N ARG A 178 -12.61 -23.79 7.55
CA ARG A 178 -13.85 -23.47 8.27
C ARG A 178 -14.14 -24.57 9.30
N HIS A 179 -13.90 -24.29 10.57
CA HIS A 179 -14.59 -24.97 11.66
C HIS A 179 -15.71 -24.05 12.13
N SER A 180 -16.92 -24.55 11.97
CA SER A 180 -18.21 -23.89 12.14
C SER A 180 -18.58 -23.71 13.62
N SER A 181 -17.87 -22.86 14.38
CA SER A 181 -18.28 -22.61 15.77
C SER A 181 -17.65 -21.37 16.41
N CYS A 182 -17.78 -20.18 15.81
CA CYS A 182 -17.61 -18.93 16.57
C CYS A 182 -18.76 -17.94 16.27
N PRO A 183 -19.44 -17.42 17.30
CA PRO A 183 -20.56 -16.49 17.14
C PRO A 183 -20.07 -15.07 16.76
N PRO A 184 -20.95 -14.26 16.15
CA PRO A 184 -20.60 -12.93 15.66
C PRO A 184 -20.35 -11.94 16.81
N ILE A 185 -19.41 -11.02 16.57
CA ILE A 185 -19.11 -9.83 17.40
C ILE A 185 -20.08 -8.71 17.03
#